data_AF-A0AAN6DSU4-F1
#
_entry.id   AF-A0AAN6DSU4-F1
#
_cell.length_a   1.000
_cell.length_b   1.000
_cell.length_c   1.000
_cell.angle_alpha   90.00
_cell.angle_beta   90.00
_cell.angle_gamma   90.00
#
_symmetry.space_group_name_H-M   'P 1'
#
loop_
_entity.id
_entity.type
_entity.pdbx_description
1 polymer ?
#
loop_
_entity_poly.entity_id
_entity_poly.type
_entity_poly.pdbx_seq_one_letter_code
_entity_poly.pdbx_strand_id
1 'polypeptide(L)'
;MSTPQNNLRNPLPLAPAQEAEVRRMYYARVRTKCADDIKQFADCARGRTLSVVWNCRAEYRAMNSCMMLNATKEEEDAAREDWFAGVLERRRKKEEEHVAVEKRRVEVIEMTRKQEEKERVEAEKKLAGQQKEKEVKKSGGSWWR
;
A
#
# COMPACT_ATOMS: atom_id res chain seq x y z
N MET A 1 -26.44 -0.12 -27.00
CA MET A 1 -25.23 -0.46 -26.21
C MET A 1 -24.99 -1.94 -26.39
N SER A 2 -24.00 -2.29 -27.22
CA SER A 2 -23.62 -3.68 -27.49
C SER A 2 -22.94 -4.27 -26.25
N THR A 3 -23.52 -5.31 -25.67
CA THR A 3 -22.87 -6.13 -24.65
C THR A 3 -21.66 -6.81 -25.28
N PRO A 4 -20.43 -6.64 -24.74
CA PRO A 4 -19.26 -7.31 -25.30
C PRO A 4 -19.44 -8.82 -25.16
N GLN A 5 -19.36 -9.53 -26.28
CA GLN A 5 -19.38 -10.98 -26.32
C GLN A 5 -18.13 -11.51 -25.62
N ASN A 6 -18.30 -12.10 -24.44
CA ASN A 6 -17.25 -12.82 -23.71
C ASN A 6 -16.79 -14.02 -24.54
N ASN A 7 -15.78 -13.83 -25.38
CA ASN A 7 -15.06 -14.93 -26.02
C ASN A 7 -14.12 -15.54 -24.97
N LEU A 8 -14.55 -16.61 -24.31
CA LEU A 8 -13.77 -17.36 -23.31
C LEU A 8 -12.45 -17.92 -23.87
N ARG A 9 -12.31 -17.97 -25.21
CA ARG A 9 -11.13 -18.46 -25.94
C ARG A 9 -10.03 -17.42 -26.12
N ASN A 10 -10.34 -16.14 -25.96
CA ASN A 10 -9.39 -15.03 -25.97
C ASN A 10 -9.92 -13.93 -25.02
N PRO A 11 -9.53 -13.95 -23.73
CA PRO A 11 -10.05 -13.00 -22.77
C PRO A 11 -9.70 -11.56 -23.18
N LEU A 12 -10.56 -10.62 -22.79
CA LEU A 12 -10.31 -9.19 -22.99
C LEU A 12 -8.92 -8.82 -22.44
N PRO A 13 -8.11 -8.04 -23.19
CA PRO A 13 -6.79 -7.64 -22.71
C PRO A 13 -6.98 -6.83 -21.43
N LEU A 14 -6.36 -7.31 -20.35
CA LEU A 14 -6.32 -6.60 -19.08
C LEU A 14 -5.40 -5.39 -19.22
N ALA A 15 -5.59 -4.37 -18.39
CA ALA A 15 -4.62 -3.29 -18.32
C ALA A 15 -3.25 -3.86 -17.88
N PRO A 16 -2.11 -3.31 -18.34
CA PRO A 16 -0.79 -3.86 -18.03
C PRO A 16 -0.52 -4.06 -16.53
N ALA A 17 -1.07 -3.17 -15.68
CA ALA A 17 -0.98 -3.28 -14.23
C ALA A 17 -1.76 -4.48 -13.66
N GLN A 18 -2.90 -4.82 -14.26
CA GLN A 18 -3.74 -5.96 -13.88
C GLN A 18 -3.09 -7.27 -14.33
N GLU A 19 -2.52 -7.31 -15.54
CA GLU A 19 -1.75 -8.47 -16.02
C GLU A 19 -0.54 -8.76 -15.13
N ALA A 20 0.17 -7.72 -14.67
CA ALA A 20 1.26 -7.88 -13.72
C ALA A 20 0.77 -8.49 -12.38
N GLU A 21 -0.45 -8.16 -11.93
CA GLU A 21 -1.05 -8.75 -10.73
C GLU A 21 -1.42 -10.21 -10.91
N VAL A 22 -2.07 -10.55 -12.03
CA VAL A 22 -2.35 -11.95 -12.41
C VAL A 22 -1.06 -12.75 -12.50
N ARG A 23 -0.02 -12.19 -13.13
CA ARG A 23 1.29 -12.85 -13.26
C ARG A 23 1.96 -13.10 -11.91
N ARG A 24 1.77 -12.20 -10.93
CA ARG A 24 2.22 -12.42 -9.55
C ARG A 24 1.49 -13.59 -8.90
N MET A 25 0.16 -13.66 -9.04
CA MET A 25 -0.66 -14.76 -8.51
C MET A 25 -0.28 -16.11 -9.16
N TYR A 26 -0.10 -16.11 -10.48
CA TYR A 26 0.36 -17.26 -11.25
C TYR A 26 1.70 -17.80 -10.74
N TYR A 27 2.74 -16.94 -10.66
CA TYR A 27 4.03 -17.39 -10.15
C TYR A 27 3.99 -17.78 -8.67
N ALA A 28 3.10 -17.21 -7.85
CA ALA A 28 2.90 -17.65 -6.48
C ALA A 28 2.36 -19.09 -6.44
N ARG A 29 1.34 -19.41 -7.25
CA ARG A 29 0.77 -20.77 -7.37
C ARG A 29 1.80 -21.79 -7.85
N VAL A 30 2.60 -21.45 -8.86
CA VAL A 30 3.68 -22.32 -9.34
C VAL A 30 4.70 -22.57 -8.23
N ARG A 31 5.10 -21.53 -7.48
CA ARG A 31 6.03 -21.68 -6.34
C ARG A 31 5.46 -22.52 -5.21
N THR A 32 4.16 -22.44 -4.93
CA THR A 32 3.54 -23.30 -3.90
C THR A 32 3.57 -24.78 -4.28
N LYS A 33 3.45 -25.11 -5.57
CA LYS A 33 3.56 -26.50 -6.04
C LYS A 33 5.01 -27.02 -6.00
N CYS A 34 5.98 -26.16 -6.27
CA CYS A 34 7.41 -26.49 -6.25
C CYS A 34 8.10 -26.12 -4.92
N ALA A 35 7.35 -26.07 -3.82
CA ALA A 35 7.86 -25.59 -2.54
C ALA A 35 9.05 -26.43 -2.02
N ASP A 36 9.02 -27.75 -2.27
CA ASP A 36 10.08 -28.66 -1.82
C ASP A 36 11.40 -28.42 -2.55
N ASP A 37 11.38 -28.24 -3.87
CA ASP A 37 12.59 -27.95 -4.65
C ASP A 37 13.15 -26.56 -4.32
N ILE A 38 12.26 -25.58 -4.12
CA ILE A 38 12.65 -24.24 -3.68
C ILE A 38 13.32 -24.30 -2.31
N LYS A 39 12.79 -25.11 -1.40
CA LYS A 39 13.37 -25.31 -0.08
C LYS A 39 14.76 -25.94 -0.16
N GLN A 40 14.94 -27.01 -0.95
CA GLN A 40 16.25 -27.63 -1.15
C GLN A 40 17.27 -26.64 -1.72
N PHE A 41 16.87 -25.82 -2.69
CA PHE A 41 17.74 -24.76 -3.22
C PHE A 41 18.05 -23.70 -2.17
N ALA A 42 17.07 -23.24 -1.39
CA ALA A 42 17.26 -22.27 -0.32
C ALA A 42 18.20 -22.81 0.79
N ASP A 43 18.07 -24.10 1.09
CA ASP A 43 18.89 -24.78 2.08
C ASP A 43 20.35 -24.89 1.63
N CYS A 44 20.59 -25.13 0.35
CA CYS A 44 21.93 -25.06 -0.24
C CYS A 44 22.44 -23.61 -0.33
N ALA A 45 21.59 -22.63 -0.67
CA ALA A 45 22.00 -21.24 -0.80
C ALA A 45 22.29 -20.57 0.56
N ARG A 46 21.79 -21.12 1.67
CA ARG A 46 22.07 -20.60 3.02
C ARG A 46 23.58 -20.54 3.29
N GLY A 47 24.08 -19.33 3.54
CA GLY A 47 25.50 -19.08 3.86
C GLY A 47 26.45 -19.05 2.66
N ARG A 48 25.95 -19.18 1.43
CA ARG A 48 26.72 -19.03 0.20
C ARG A 48 26.19 -17.81 -0.53
N THR A 49 27.03 -16.81 -0.79
CA THR A 49 26.63 -15.58 -1.53
C THR A 49 27.20 -15.60 -2.94
N LEU A 50 28.50 -15.82 -3.07
CA LEU A 50 29.21 -15.80 -4.35
C LEU A 50 29.29 -17.18 -5.00
N SER A 51 29.38 -18.25 -4.20
CA SER A 51 29.63 -19.60 -4.71
C SER A 51 28.37 -20.44 -5.01
N VAL A 52 27.17 -19.86 -4.87
CA VAL A 52 25.87 -20.55 -5.06
C VAL A 52 25.73 -21.13 -6.46
N VAL A 53 26.15 -20.39 -7.48
CA VAL A 53 25.95 -20.75 -8.89
C VAL A 53 26.68 -22.05 -9.26
N TRP A 54 27.82 -22.34 -8.62
CA TRP A 54 28.58 -23.56 -8.84
C TRP A 54 28.18 -24.66 -7.85
N ASN A 55 28.06 -24.33 -6.56
CA ASN A 55 27.83 -25.33 -5.51
C ASN A 55 26.39 -25.82 -5.42
N CYS A 56 25.40 -25.00 -5.79
CA CYS A 56 23.97 -25.33 -5.73
C CYS A 56 23.36 -25.51 -7.13
N ARG A 57 24.19 -25.84 -8.12
CA ARG A 57 23.79 -25.91 -9.53
C ARG A 57 22.86 -27.08 -9.82
N ALA A 58 22.86 -28.13 -9.00
CA ALA A 58 21.98 -29.28 -9.15
C ALA A 58 20.57 -28.93 -8.68
N GLU A 59 20.48 -28.39 -7.46
CA GLU A 59 19.25 -27.95 -6.80
C GLU A 59 18.56 -26.83 -7.59
N TYR A 60 19.35 -25.88 -8.12
CA TYR A 60 18.83 -24.83 -8.99
C TYR A 60 18.17 -25.38 -10.26
N ARG A 61 18.74 -26.42 -10.87
CA ARG A 61 18.15 -27.06 -12.06
C ARG A 61 16.90 -27.86 -11.71
N ALA A 62 16.91 -28.58 -10.59
CA ALA A 62 15.74 -29.30 -10.10
C ALA A 62 14.55 -28.34 -9.88
N MET A 63 14.78 -27.25 -9.14
CA MET A 63 13.80 -26.20 -8.92
C MET A 63 13.26 -25.61 -10.24
N ASN A 64 14.15 -25.23 -11.17
CA ASN A 64 13.72 -24.68 -12.45
C ASN A 64 12.94 -25.70 -13.29
N SER A 65 13.31 -26.97 -13.24
CA SER A 65 12.59 -28.02 -13.95
C SER A 65 11.16 -28.17 -13.43
N CYS A 66 10.95 -28.16 -12.11
CA CYS A 66 9.61 -28.18 -11.52
C CYS A 66 8.80 -26.94 -11.90
N MET A 67 9.41 -25.75 -11.84
CA MET A 67 8.73 -24.51 -12.21
C MET A 67 8.29 -24.53 -13.67
N MET A 68 9.12 -25.01 -14.59
CA MET A 68 8.77 -25.11 -16.01
C MET A 68 7.68 -26.14 -16.27
N LEU A 69 7.66 -27.26 -15.54
CA LEU A 69 6.61 -28.29 -15.66
C LEU A 69 5.24 -27.77 -15.21
N ASN A 70 5.20 -26.96 -14.15
CA ASN A 70 3.96 -26.39 -13.61
C ASN A 70 3.59 -25.04 -14.25
N ALA A 71 4.47 -24.47 -15.08
CA ALA A 71 4.25 -23.21 -15.77
C ALA A 71 3.37 -23.42 -17.02
N THR A 72 2.15 -23.93 -16.82
CA THR A 72 1.21 -24.23 -17.90
C THR A 72 0.18 -23.12 -18.07
N LYS A 73 -0.46 -23.07 -19.25
CA LYS A 73 -1.49 -22.08 -19.57
C LYS A 73 -2.72 -22.24 -18.69
N GLU A 74 -3.04 -23.47 -18.32
CA GLU A 74 -4.15 -23.81 -17.44
C GLU A 74 -3.97 -23.18 -16.05
N GLU A 75 -2.74 -23.14 -15.52
CA GLU A 75 -2.45 -22.44 -14.26
C GLU A 75 -2.52 -20.93 -14.39
N GLU A 76 -2.17 -20.37 -15.55
CA GLU A 76 -2.33 -18.93 -15.82
C GLU A 76 -3.81 -18.56 -15.88
N ASP A 77 -4.63 -19.35 -16.56
CA ASP A 77 -6.07 -19.13 -16.67
C ASP A 77 -6.76 -19.29 -15.30
N ALA A 78 -6.38 -20.29 -14.50
CA ALA A 78 -6.87 -20.43 -13.13
C ALA A 78 -6.46 -19.26 -12.22
N ALA A 79 -5.22 -18.75 -12.35
CA ALA A 79 -4.79 -17.56 -11.63
C ALA A 79 -5.56 -16.31 -12.05
N ARG A 80 -5.96 -16.24 -13.33
CA ARG A 80 -6.79 -15.16 -13.86
C ARG A 80 -8.22 -15.24 -13.30
N GLU A 81 -8.79 -16.43 -13.20
CA GLU A 81 -10.10 -16.66 -12.58
C GLU A 81 -10.11 -16.25 -11.10
N ASP A 82 -9.08 -16.66 -10.33
CA ASP A 82 -8.91 -16.24 -8.93
C ASP A 82 -8.79 -14.71 -8.82
N TRP A 83 -8.01 -14.09 -9.73
CA TRP A 83 -7.88 -12.64 -9.76
C TRP A 83 -9.23 -11.98 -9.99
N PHE A 84 -10.01 -12.46 -10.97
CA PHE A 84 -11.35 -11.95 -11.26
C PHE A 84 -12.32 -12.14 -10.10
N ALA A 85 -12.29 -13.30 -9.42
CA ALA A 85 -13.14 -13.57 -8.26
C ALA A 85 -12.91 -12.54 -7.13
N GLY A 86 -11.65 -12.14 -6.92
CA GLY A 86 -11.29 -11.11 -5.92
C GLY A 86 -11.51 -9.66 -6.37
N VAL A 87 -11.91 -9.37 -7.61
CA VAL A 87 -12.02 -7.98 -8.12
C VAL A 87 -13.04 -7.18 -7.32
N LEU A 88 -14.20 -7.77 -7.02
CA LEU A 88 -15.26 -7.11 -6.27
C LEU A 88 -14.82 -6.76 -4.85
N GLU A 89 -14.10 -7.68 -4.20
CA GLU A 89 -13.56 -7.45 -2.86
C GLU A 89 -12.50 -6.35 -2.85
N ARG A 90 -11.56 -6.37 -3.81
CA ARG A 90 -10.54 -5.32 -3.95
C ARG A 90 -11.16 -3.96 -4.20
N ARG A 91 -12.25 -3.89 -4.97
CA ARG A 91 -12.99 -2.66 -5.20
C ARG A 91 -13.64 -2.16 -3.91
N ARG A 92 -14.36 -3.03 -3.19
CA ARG A 92 -14.99 -2.69 -1.90
C ARG A 92 -13.97 -2.16 -0.90
N LYS A 93 -12.83 -2.82 -0.76
CA LYS A 93 -11.75 -2.39 0.15
C LYS A 93 -11.19 -1.02 -0.20
N LYS A 94 -11.02 -0.71 -1.50
CA LYS A 94 -10.59 0.62 -1.95
C LYS A 94 -11.63 1.70 -1.65
N GLU A 95 -12.91 1.39 -1.85
CA GLU A 95 -14.01 2.31 -1.53
C GLU A 95 -14.07 2.57 -0.01
N GLU A 96 -13.97 1.54 0.83
CA GLU A 96 -13.90 1.65 2.29
C GLU A 96 -12.68 2.48 2.74
N GLU A 97 -11.50 2.25 2.15
CA GLU A 97 -10.29 3.02 2.43
C GLU A 97 -10.45 4.49 2.04
N HIS A 98 -11.02 4.77 0.86
CA HIS A 98 -11.27 6.14 0.41
C HIS A 98 -12.24 6.86 1.35
N VAL A 99 -13.30 6.18 1.79
CA VAL A 99 -14.24 6.72 2.79
C VAL A 99 -13.54 6.98 4.12
N ALA A 100 -12.66 6.09 4.57
CA ALA A 100 -11.89 6.28 5.81
C ALA A 100 -10.88 7.44 5.71
N VAL A 101 -10.23 7.60 4.55
CA VAL A 101 -9.32 8.73 4.29
C VAL A 101 -10.08 10.05 4.29
N GLU A 102 -11.23 10.13 3.62
CA GLU A 102 -12.03 11.35 3.62
C GLU A 102 -12.57 11.71 5.01
N LYS A 103 -13.01 10.71 5.80
CA LYS A 103 -13.38 10.95 7.21
C LYS A 103 -12.24 11.55 8.01
N ARG A 104 -11.04 10.94 7.95
CA ARG A 104 -9.84 11.47 8.61
C ARG A 104 -9.49 12.87 8.14
N ARG A 105 -9.65 13.15 6.84
CA ARG A 105 -9.38 14.48 6.28
C ARG A 105 -10.31 15.53 6.86
N VAL A 106 -11.60 15.24 6.98
CA VAL A 106 -12.59 16.14 7.60
C VAL A 106 -12.28 16.37 9.08
N GLU A 107 -11.95 15.31 9.83
CA GLU A 107 -11.56 15.41 11.24
C GLU A 107 -10.33 16.30 11.43
N VAL A 108 -9.29 16.11 10.60
CA VAL A 108 -8.08 16.94 10.64
C VAL A 108 -8.40 18.40 10.34
N ILE A 109 -9.22 18.68 9.32
CA ILE A 109 -9.65 20.05 8.98
C ILE A 109 -10.38 20.69 10.16
N GLU A 110 -11.29 19.96 10.81
CA GLU A 110 -12.03 20.47 11.97
C GLU A 110 -11.12 20.78 13.16
N MET A 111 -10.16 19.88 13.43
CA MET A 111 -9.18 20.05 14.51
C MET A 111 -8.27 21.25 14.26
N THR A 112 -7.79 21.43 13.04
CA THR A 112 -6.99 22.59 12.64
C THR A 112 -7.79 23.89 12.85
N ARG A 113 -9.05 23.94 12.39
CA ARG A 113 -9.91 25.13 12.57
C ARG A 113 -10.11 25.48 14.04
N LYS A 114 -10.34 24.48 14.90
CA LYS A 114 -10.48 24.67 16.36
C LYS A 114 -9.18 25.17 17.00
N GLN A 115 -8.03 24.71 16.51
CA GLN A 115 -6.73 25.14 17.00
C GLN A 115 -6.44 26.59 16.62
N GLU A 116 -6.69 26.97 15.37
CA GLU A 116 -6.56 28.36 14.89
C GLU A 116 -7.45 29.32 15.70
N GLU A 117 -8.69 28.94 16.00
CA GLU A 117 -9.60 29.77 16.80
C GLU A 117 -9.08 29.98 18.23
N LYS A 118 -8.58 28.91 18.87
CA LYS A 118 -7.97 29.00 20.20
C LYS A 118 -6.74 29.91 20.20
N GLU A 119 -5.87 29.76 19.21
CA GLU A 119 -4.67 30.58 19.04
C GLU A 119 -5.01 32.05 18.82
N ARG A 120 -6.04 32.34 18.00
CA ARG A 120 -6.56 33.71 17.82
C ARG A 120 -7.06 34.32 19.13
N VAL A 121 -7.88 33.59 19.88
CA VAL A 121 -8.41 34.06 21.18
C VAL A 121 -7.29 34.25 22.21
N GLU A 122 -6.29 33.37 22.24
CA GLU A 122 -5.14 33.50 23.13
C GLU A 122 -4.25 34.70 22.76
N ALA A 123 -4.03 34.93 21.46
CA ALA A 123 -3.31 36.11 20.97
C ALA A 123 -4.03 37.41 21.34
N GLU A 124 -5.36 37.48 21.16
CA GLU A 124 -6.19 38.62 21.60
C GLU A 124 -6.08 38.86 23.11
N LYS A 125 -6.16 37.80 23.93
CA LYS A 125 -5.97 37.90 25.39
C LYS A 125 -4.57 38.39 25.78
N LYS A 126 -3.53 37.90 25.11
CA LYS A 126 -2.13 38.33 25.33
C LYS A 126 -1.96 39.81 24.98
N LEU A 127 -2.51 40.26 23.84
CA LEU A 127 -2.49 41.67 23.44
C LEU A 127 -3.21 42.56 24.45
N ALA A 128 -4.41 42.16 24.90
CA ALA A 128 -5.17 42.89 25.92
C ALA A 128 -4.43 42.94 27.27
N GLY A 129 -3.78 41.84 27.68
CA GLY A 129 -2.95 41.78 28.88
C GLY A 129 -1.76 42.73 28.82
N GLN A 130 -1.04 42.74 27.69
CA GLN A 130 0.07 43.67 27.46
C GLN A 130 -0.37 45.14 27.45
N GLN A 131 -1.55 45.44 26.89
CA GLN A 131 -2.11 46.79 26.92
C GLN A 131 -2.41 47.26 28.35
N LYS A 132 -3.07 46.41 29.15
CA LYS A 132 -3.34 46.68 30.57
C LYS A 132 -2.05 46.88 31.38
N GLU A 133 -1.04 46.05 31.15
CA GLU A 133 0.25 46.18 31.84
C GLU A 133 0.99 47.47 31.45
N LYS A 134 0.93 47.86 30.17
CA LYS A 134 1.46 49.16 29.69
C LYS A 134 0.71 50.34 30.30
N GLU A 135 -0.62 50.27 30.43
CA GLU A 135 -1.41 51.31 31.11
C GLU A 135 -1.08 51.43 32.59
N VAL A 136 -0.95 50.31 33.31
CA VAL A 136 -0.57 50.30 34.73
C VAL A 136 0.85 50.83 34.95
N LYS A 137 1.81 50.47 34.08
CA LYS A 137 3.17 51.03 34.12
C LYS A 137 3.18 52.54 33.82
N LYS A 138 2.32 53.00 32.90
CA LYS A 138 2.19 54.42 32.56
C LYS A 138 1.54 55.23 33.70
N SER A 139 0.54 54.68 34.39
CA SER A 139 -0.09 55.33 35.55
C SER A 139 0.81 55.31 36.80
N GLY A 140 1.53 54.21 37.04
CA GLY A 140 2.50 54.10 38.15
C GLY A 140 3.78 54.94 37.96
N GLY A 141 4.24 55.13 36.72
CA GLY A 141 5.35 56.04 36.39
C GLY A 141 4.99 57.54 36.43
N SER A 142 3.69 57.88 36.43
CA SER A 142 3.19 59.26 36.51
C SER A 142 3.18 59.83 37.94
N TRP A 143 3.42 59.01 38.97
CA TRP A 143 3.32 59.41 40.37
C TRP A 143 4.67 59.81 41.01
N TRP A 144 5.80 59.68 40.28
CA TRP A 144 7.16 59.99 40.75
C TRP A 144 7.88 61.04 39.87
N ARG A 145 7.20 62.14 39.54
CA ARG A 145 7.79 63.36 38.97
C ARG A 145 7.17 64.60 39.60
#